data_AF-A0A3Q3AHZ6-F1
#
_entry.id   AF-A0A3Q3AHZ6-F1
#
_cell.length_a   1.000
_cell.length_b   1.000
_cell.length_c   1.000
_cell.angle_alpha   90.00
_cell.angle_beta   90.00
_cell.angle_gamma   90.00
#
_symmetry.space_group_name_H-M   'P 1'
#
loop_
_entity.id
_entity.type
_entity.pdbx_description
1 polymer ?
#
loop_
_entity_poly.entity_id
_entity_poly.type
_entity_poly.pdbx_seq_one_letter_code
_entity_poly.pdbx_strand_id
1 'polypeptide(L)'
;MSIKQCLLFLLVATYWKPLIHTSSQAASCTFMCCLKQHPWPHIQAMFTLQSSEKNSYIMRCQLCLPKRVDISYKNSTSNLRKRVTRIHLNTLKKYTELADSNKKKSVKITDSLISPRRVTQAKLDRLIVNFVCEASQPFSLVEAPSFKNIIESFHPQCTLITRKTLCCKIQETAKNLKSIIIKKLSAMNHVATTTDCWTARQRSYLGVTCHWIEPTTLERQSAALACQRVKGSHTFDVLAAALEEIHSEYQIREKVTRTTTDSGSNFLKAFRLYGVDEKEDKDGCLLDDDTGLEYQLLKHQKCACHLLNLISTVDATRAEVGHETYRRLSRSAFAKCTALWNKTSRSSKGFETVERECKLQFLQPNPTRWNSVFLAVERVVRIHKEQGESAFRNVCTTLQIKMASSCLHQLRDKLKKLVSSCKVCAPLIDALQDGIQKRFAEIMKEPELIAALERYLSCGDTTTGGMDLLHSFPQIKRLSLKVNTSLPASAACERLFSHAGLLFTAKRSQLHCKNLESQLLLKLNGHITE
;
A
#
# COMPACT_ATOMS: atom_id res chain seq x y z
N MET A 1 -2.24 0.86 10.34
CA MET A 1 -1.96 2.18 10.92
C MET A 1 -3.12 2.55 11.82
N SER A 2 -2.91 2.61 13.13
CA SER A 2 -3.95 2.99 14.09
C SER A 2 -4.21 4.49 14.03
N ILE A 3 -5.41 4.93 14.43
CA ILE A 3 -5.81 6.36 14.51
C ILE A 3 -4.81 7.18 15.35
N LYS A 4 -4.16 6.56 16.35
CA LYS A 4 -3.06 7.17 17.13
C LYS A 4 -1.81 7.49 16.29
N GLN A 5 -1.47 6.68 15.28
CA GLN A 5 -0.34 6.96 14.36
C GLN A 5 -0.67 8.09 13.37
N CYS A 6 -1.92 8.25 12.95
CA CYS A 6 -2.35 9.36 12.10
C CYS A 6 -2.36 10.70 12.86
N LEU A 7 -2.75 10.69 14.13
CA LEU A 7 -2.69 11.87 15.01
C LEU A 7 -1.25 12.25 15.37
N LEU A 8 -0.37 11.26 15.62
CA LEU A 8 1.06 11.51 15.84
C LEU A 8 1.73 12.09 14.58
N PHE A 9 1.31 11.70 13.37
CA PHE A 9 1.84 12.27 12.13
C PHE A 9 1.45 13.75 11.94
N LEU A 10 0.24 14.14 12.38
CA LEU A 10 -0.22 15.53 12.36
C LEU A 10 0.43 16.38 13.48
N LEU A 11 0.69 15.80 14.66
CA LEU A 11 1.40 16.46 15.77
C LEU A 11 2.90 16.59 15.50
N VAL A 12 3.54 15.58 14.91
CA VAL A 12 4.96 15.61 14.53
C VAL A 12 5.21 16.57 13.36
N ALA A 13 4.26 16.69 12.43
CA ALA A 13 4.35 17.64 11.31
C ALA A 13 4.17 19.11 11.74
N THR A 14 3.52 19.38 12.88
CA THR A 14 3.29 20.73 13.40
C THR A 14 4.36 21.22 14.38
N TYR A 15 5.16 20.33 15.00
CA TYR A 15 6.10 20.72 16.06
C TYR A 15 7.59 20.34 15.89
N TRP A 16 8.03 19.69 14.79
CA TRP A 16 9.47 19.39 14.67
C TRP A 16 10.02 19.38 13.23
N LYS A 17 10.88 20.36 12.93
CA LYS A 17 12.08 20.22 12.08
C LYS A 17 13.03 21.36 12.50
N PRO A 18 14.29 21.09 12.88
CA PRO A 18 15.19 20.16 12.19
C PRO A 18 16.03 19.26 13.12
N LEU A 19 16.00 17.95 12.89
CA LEU A 19 17.09 17.03 13.24
C LEU A 19 17.14 15.96 12.13
N ILE A 20 17.63 16.38 10.97
CA ILE A 20 18.15 15.46 9.95
C ILE A 20 19.64 15.75 9.88
N HIS A 21 20.39 15.17 10.81
CA HIS A 21 21.78 14.86 10.54
C HIS A 21 21.80 13.52 9.80
N THR A 22 22.10 13.63 8.52
CA THR A 22 23.00 12.74 7.76
C THR A 22 23.51 11.52 8.53
N SER A 23 22.93 10.35 8.25
CA SER A 23 23.66 9.07 8.37
C SER A 23 24.03 8.61 6.97
N SER A 24 24.92 9.36 6.32
CA SER A 24 25.76 8.81 5.25
C SER A 24 26.76 7.88 5.92
N GLN A 25 26.68 6.60 5.56
CA GLN A 25 27.80 5.66 5.46
C GLN A 25 29.05 6.03 6.26
N ALA A 26 29.13 5.54 7.49
CA ALA A 26 30.43 5.32 8.10
C ALA A 26 31.15 4.23 7.31
N ALA A 27 32.03 4.66 6.42
CA ALA A 27 33.12 3.84 5.93
C ALA A 27 33.97 3.44 7.16
N SER A 28 33.80 2.20 7.63
CA SER A 28 34.83 1.60 8.48
C SER A 28 36.01 1.25 7.57
N CYS A 29 36.94 2.19 7.48
CA CYS A 29 38.32 1.88 7.14
C CYS A 29 38.84 0.99 8.27
N THR A 30 38.80 -0.33 8.08
CA THR A 30 39.51 -1.28 8.92
C THR A 30 40.57 -1.92 8.06
N PHE A 31 41.80 -1.41 8.23
CA PHE A 31 43.06 -2.08 7.98
C PHE A 31 43.03 -3.23 6.96
N MET A 32 43.47 -2.89 5.75
CA MET A 32 44.03 -3.82 4.78
C MET A 32 45.25 -4.52 5.41
N CYS A 33 45.01 -5.55 6.20
CA CYS A 33 45.96 -6.62 6.41
C CYS A 33 45.52 -7.73 5.45
N CYS A 34 46.43 -8.21 4.60
CA CYS A 34 46.19 -9.32 3.67
C CYS A 34 45.73 -10.59 4.40
N LEU A 35 44.45 -10.66 4.76
CA LEU A 35 43.81 -11.86 5.31
C LEU A 35 43.64 -12.84 4.15
N LYS A 36 44.50 -13.86 4.12
CA LYS A 36 44.33 -15.02 3.24
C LYS A 36 42.89 -15.51 3.37
N GLN A 37 42.14 -15.46 2.27
CA GLN A 37 40.73 -15.88 2.27
C GLN A 37 40.60 -17.30 2.81
N HIS A 38 39.69 -17.49 3.76
CA HIS A 38 39.42 -18.81 4.31
C HIS A 38 38.88 -19.71 3.19
N PRO A 39 39.50 -20.85 2.87
CA PRO A 39 39.12 -21.69 1.72
C PRO A 39 37.69 -22.24 1.79
N TRP A 40 37.07 -22.25 2.98
CA TRP A 40 35.64 -22.57 3.16
C TRP A 40 34.94 -21.56 4.09
N PRO A 41 34.54 -20.37 3.60
CA PRO A 41 34.03 -19.29 4.46
C PRO A 41 32.83 -19.70 5.33
N HIS A 42 32.00 -20.61 4.83
CA HIS A 42 30.81 -21.11 5.50
C HIS A 42 31.07 -21.86 6.83
N ILE A 43 32.29 -22.40 7.04
CA ILE A 43 32.66 -23.04 8.31
C ILE A 43 33.61 -22.18 9.16
N GLN A 44 33.86 -20.92 8.78
CA GLN A 44 34.78 -20.02 9.48
C GLN A 44 34.37 -19.76 10.94
N ALA A 45 33.08 -19.87 11.25
CA ALA A 45 32.57 -19.79 12.62
C ALA A 45 33.03 -20.94 13.53
N MET A 46 33.47 -22.08 12.96
CA MET A 46 33.91 -23.26 13.70
C MET A 46 35.42 -23.53 13.55
N PHE A 47 36.03 -23.06 12.47
CA PHE A 47 37.43 -23.29 12.14
C PHE A 47 38.10 -22.02 11.64
N THR A 48 39.31 -21.73 12.10
CA THR A 48 40.10 -20.57 11.64
C THR A 48 41.40 -21.01 10.97
N LEU A 49 41.73 -20.40 9.84
CA LEU A 49 42.96 -20.70 9.08
C LEU A 49 44.19 -20.19 9.84
N GLN A 50 45.17 -21.07 10.08
CA GLN A 50 46.44 -20.72 10.71
C GLN A 50 47.55 -20.57 9.67
N SER A 51 47.67 -21.51 8.74
CA SER A 51 48.65 -21.44 7.66
C SER A 51 48.14 -22.14 6.39
N SER A 52 48.71 -21.74 5.26
CA SER A 52 48.44 -22.33 3.94
C SER A 52 49.77 -22.53 3.23
N GLU A 53 50.07 -23.77 2.86
CA GLU A 53 51.16 -24.12 1.95
C GLU A 53 50.56 -24.63 0.64
N LYS A 54 51.33 -24.62 -0.46
CA LYS A 54 50.90 -24.74 -1.87
C LYS A 54 49.75 -25.73 -2.18
N ASN A 55 49.53 -26.76 -1.36
CA ASN A 55 48.35 -27.63 -1.46
C ASN A 55 47.87 -28.21 -0.10
N SER A 56 48.14 -27.53 1.01
CA SER A 56 47.70 -27.95 2.34
C SER A 56 47.34 -26.77 3.24
N TYR A 57 46.29 -26.95 4.04
CA TYR A 57 45.77 -25.96 4.97
C TYR A 57 45.83 -26.50 6.39
N ILE A 58 46.24 -25.66 7.33
CA ILE A 58 46.18 -25.93 8.76
C ILE A 58 45.07 -25.07 9.36
N MET A 59 44.06 -25.72 9.92
CA MET A 59 42.90 -25.07 10.54
C MET A 59 42.84 -25.34 12.04
N ARG A 60 42.56 -24.29 12.82
CA ARG A 60 42.33 -24.39 14.26
C ARG A 60 40.85 -24.61 14.57
N CYS A 61 40.54 -25.60 15.40
CA CYS A 61 39.18 -25.83 15.87
C CYS A 61 38.82 -24.88 17.01
N GLN A 62 37.80 -24.03 16.81
CA GLN A 62 37.31 -23.07 17.82
C GLN A 62 36.38 -23.71 18.87
N LEU A 63 35.97 -24.96 18.66
CA LEU A 63 35.06 -25.68 19.56
C LEU A 63 35.80 -26.43 20.68
N CYS A 64 37.13 -26.58 20.59
CA CYS A 64 37.95 -27.35 21.53
C CYS A 64 38.47 -26.55 22.74
N LEU A 65 37.98 -25.32 22.96
CA LEU A 65 38.49 -24.45 24.01
C LEU A 65 38.41 -25.12 25.40
N PRO A 66 39.45 -25.02 26.25
CA PRO A 66 40.67 -24.21 26.08
C PRO A 66 41.80 -24.89 25.28
N LYS A 67 41.64 -26.15 24.86
CA LYS A 67 42.67 -26.88 24.09
C LYS A 67 42.76 -26.36 22.66
N ARG A 68 43.92 -25.82 22.29
CA ARG A 68 44.21 -25.39 20.91
C ARG A 68 44.58 -26.61 20.08
N VAL A 69 43.69 -27.00 19.17
CA VAL A 69 43.91 -28.15 18.30
C VAL A 69 43.88 -27.71 16.84
N ASP A 70 45.02 -27.91 16.18
CA ASP A 70 45.24 -27.56 14.79
C ASP A 70 45.19 -28.83 13.93
N ILE A 71 44.49 -28.76 12.79
CA ILE A 71 44.17 -29.91 11.93
C ILE A 71 44.70 -29.59 10.53
N SER A 72 45.64 -30.40 10.05
CA SER A 72 46.15 -30.31 8.69
C SER A 72 45.30 -31.13 7.71
N TYR A 73 45.15 -30.61 6.49
CA TYR A 73 44.53 -31.34 5.39
C TYR A 73 44.91 -30.74 4.03
N LYS A 74 44.72 -31.53 2.96
CA LYS A 74 45.17 -31.16 1.62
C LYS A 74 44.09 -30.48 0.76
N ASN A 75 42.91 -31.09 0.65
CA ASN A 75 41.94 -30.71 -0.39
C ASN A 75 40.45 -30.95 -0.04
N SER A 76 40.11 -31.33 1.21
CA SER A 76 38.73 -31.61 1.61
C SER A 76 38.49 -31.32 3.10
N THR A 77 37.27 -30.91 3.45
CA THR A 77 36.81 -30.71 4.84
C THR A 77 36.54 -32.02 5.60
N SER A 78 36.90 -33.18 5.03
CA SER A 78 36.62 -34.50 5.60
C SER A 78 37.23 -34.72 6.99
N ASN A 79 38.44 -34.20 7.22
CA ASN A 79 39.11 -34.29 8.54
C ASN A 79 38.43 -33.39 9.58
N LEU A 80 37.92 -32.21 9.16
CA LEU A 80 37.16 -31.30 10.02
C LEU A 80 35.83 -31.95 10.44
N ARG A 81 35.12 -32.57 9.51
CA ARG A 81 33.91 -33.33 9.81
C ARG A 81 34.18 -34.47 10.79
N LYS A 82 35.22 -35.28 10.56
CA LYS A 82 35.61 -36.37 11.49
C LYS A 82 35.88 -35.84 12.91
N ARG A 83 36.50 -34.67 13.05
CA ARG A 83 36.71 -34.03 14.35
C ARG A 83 35.39 -33.65 15.02
N VAL A 84 34.49 -32.98 14.29
CA VAL A 84 33.17 -32.61 14.83
C VAL A 84 32.38 -33.86 15.22
N THR A 85 32.35 -34.89 14.37
CA THR A 85 31.64 -36.14 14.67
C THR A 85 32.18 -36.84 15.92
N ARG A 86 33.49 -36.87 16.14
CA ARG A 86 34.10 -37.60 17.26
C ARG A 86 34.13 -36.81 18.57
N ILE A 87 34.35 -35.50 18.51
CA ILE A 87 34.62 -34.67 19.70
C ILE A 87 33.49 -33.67 19.99
N HIS A 88 32.76 -33.20 18.97
CA HIS A 88 31.71 -32.17 19.10
C HIS A 88 30.38 -32.66 18.50
N LEU A 89 29.93 -33.83 18.96
CA LEU A 89 28.74 -34.51 18.40
C LEU A 89 27.50 -33.60 18.41
N ASN A 90 27.30 -32.81 19.47
CA ASN A 90 26.19 -31.87 19.61
C ASN A 90 26.17 -30.76 18.54
N THR A 91 27.32 -30.46 17.96
CA THR A 91 27.47 -29.42 16.93
C THR A 91 27.49 -30.01 15.51
N LEU A 92 27.40 -31.35 15.37
CA LEU A 92 27.43 -32.04 14.08
C LEU A 92 26.28 -31.64 13.17
N LYS A 93 25.08 -31.45 13.72
CA LYS A 93 23.89 -31.04 12.95
C LYS A 93 24.11 -29.66 12.31
N LYS A 94 24.57 -28.69 13.11
CA LYS A 94 24.91 -27.34 12.66
C LYS A 94 26.08 -27.32 11.65
N TYR A 95 27.09 -28.17 11.85
CA TYR A 95 28.18 -28.33 10.88
C TYR A 95 27.67 -28.89 9.54
N THR A 96 26.79 -29.88 9.59
CA THR A 96 26.23 -30.53 8.39
C THR A 96 25.35 -29.55 7.61
N GLU A 97 24.52 -28.76 8.30
CA GLU A 97 23.71 -27.69 7.69
C GLU A 97 24.59 -26.64 6.97
N LEU A 98 25.66 -26.18 7.63
CA LEU A 98 26.62 -25.24 7.03
C LEU A 98 27.41 -25.84 5.87
N ALA A 99 27.76 -27.12 5.94
CA ALA A 99 28.50 -27.82 4.89
C ALA A 99 27.61 -28.16 3.68
N ASP A 100 26.34 -28.50 3.90
CA ASP A 100 25.39 -28.86 2.85
C ASP A 100 24.83 -27.64 2.13
N SER A 101 24.75 -26.47 2.78
CA SER A 101 24.36 -25.21 2.13
C SER A 101 25.34 -24.80 1.02
N ASN A 102 26.53 -25.41 0.95
CA ASN A 102 27.58 -25.08 -0.01
C ASN A 102 28.03 -26.25 -0.90
N LYS A 103 27.32 -27.40 -0.88
CA LYS A 103 27.48 -28.41 -1.93
C LYS A 103 26.96 -27.84 -3.25
N LYS A 104 27.86 -27.21 -4.02
CA LYS A 104 27.73 -27.15 -5.47
C LYS A 104 27.40 -28.58 -5.92
N LYS A 105 26.24 -28.80 -6.53
CA LYS A 105 25.89 -30.07 -7.18
C LYS A 105 26.94 -30.35 -8.26
N SER A 106 28.02 -31.02 -7.89
CA SER A 106 28.88 -31.72 -8.85
C SER A 106 28.06 -32.89 -9.35
N VAL A 107 27.37 -32.66 -10.45
CA VAL A 107 26.77 -33.73 -11.26
C VAL A 107 27.96 -34.47 -11.86
N LYS A 108 28.14 -35.74 -11.48
CA LYS A 108 28.89 -36.68 -12.32
C LYS A 108 28.12 -36.77 -13.63
N ILE A 109 28.74 -36.35 -14.73
CA ILE A 109 28.23 -36.59 -16.08
C ILE A 109 28.38 -38.10 -16.31
N THR A 110 27.38 -38.85 -15.87
CA THR A 110 26.96 -40.08 -16.54
C THR A 110 25.86 -39.66 -17.49
N ASP A 111 26.08 -39.90 -18.77
CA ASP A 111 25.33 -39.36 -19.91
C ASP A 111 23.88 -39.90 -20.05
N SER A 112 23.22 -40.18 -18.92
CA SER A 112 22.02 -41.02 -18.91
C SER A 112 20.88 -40.59 -17.96
N LEU A 113 20.92 -39.46 -17.23
CA LEU A 113 19.79 -39.08 -16.33
C LEU A 113 19.45 -37.58 -16.18
N ILE A 114 19.85 -36.69 -17.10
CA ILE A 114 19.12 -35.41 -17.25
C ILE A 114 18.02 -35.63 -18.28
N SER A 115 16.93 -36.26 -17.85
CA SER A 115 15.65 -35.89 -18.45
C SER A 115 15.53 -34.37 -18.29
N PRO A 116 15.48 -33.56 -19.36
CA PRO A 116 15.15 -32.16 -19.19
C PRO A 116 13.85 -32.14 -18.39
N ARG A 117 13.78 -31.40 -17.28
CA ARG A 117 12.51 -31.22 -16.55
C ARG A 117 11.52 -30.67 -17.57
N ARG A 118 10.74 -31.57 -18.18
CA ARG A 118 9.82 -31.22 -19.27
C ARG A 118 8.74 -30.38 -18.61
N VAL A 119 8.71 -29.10 -18.96
CA VAL A 119 7.58 -28.26 -18.59
C VAL A 119 6.36 -28.85 -19.28
N THR A 120 5.36 -29.21 -18.49
CA THR A 120 4.08 -29.71 -19.00
C THR A 120 3.25 -28.55 -19.55
N GLN A 121 2.33 -28.83 -20.47
CA GLN A 121 1.41 -27.83 -21.00
C GLN A 121 0.68 -27.09 -19.87
N ALA A 122 0.16 -27.82 -18.88
CA ALA A 122 -0.52 -27.23 -17.73
C ALA A 122 0.37 -26.27 -16.92
N LYS A 123 1.66 -26.61 -16.76
CA LYS A 123 2.60 -25.74 -16.04
C LYS A 123 2.92 -24.48 -16.85
N LEU A 124 3.10 -24.61 -18.17
CA LEU A 124 3.32 -23.47 -19.05
C LEU A 124 2.11 -22.53 -19.05
N ASP A 125 0.90 -23.07 -19.23
CA ASP A 125 -0.35 -22.30 -19.22
C ASP A 125 -0.49 -21.48 -17.93
N ARG A 126 -0.25 -22.11 -16.77
CA ARG A 126 -0.30 -21.43 -15.46
C ARG A 126 0.75 -20.33 -15.37
N LEU A 127 1.97 -20.55 -15.85
CA LEU A 127 3.02 -19.52 -15.84
C LEU A 127 2.65 -18.33 -16.74
N ILE A 128 2.05 -18.58 -17.89
CA ILE A 128 1.58 -17.52 -18.79
C ILE A 128 0.43 -16.73 -18.14
N VAL A 129 -0.55 -17.41 -17.54
CA VAL A 129 -1.65 -16.76 -16.80
C VAL A 129 -1.11 -15.86 -15.69
N ASN A 130 -0.21 -16.39 -14.87
CA ASN A 130 0.41 -15.62 -13.77
C ASN A 130 1.18 -14.42 -14.31
N PHE A 131 2.02 -14.61 -15.33
CA PHE A 131 2.77 -13.52 -15.96
C PHE A 131 1.85 -12.43 -16.50
N VAL A 132 0.78 -12.80 -17.22
CA VAL A 132 -0.18 -11.84 -17.77
C VAL A 132 -0.89 -11.05 -16.66
N CYS A 133 -1.25 -11.69 -15.55
CA CYS A 133 -1.95 -11.02 -14.45
C CYS A 133 -1.00 -10.15 -13.61
N GLU A 134 0.11 -10.73 -13.12
CA GLU A 134 1.09 -10.08 -12.25
C GLU A 134 1.79 -8.91 -12.96
N ALA A 135 2.27 -9.12 -14.18
CA ALA A 135 2.90 -8.07 -14.98
C ALA A 135 1.88 -7.21 -15.74
N SER A 136 0.58 -7.44 -15.52
CA SER A 136 -0.52 -6.64 -16.08
C SER A 136 -0.39 -6.50 -17.59
N GLN A 137 -0.10 -7.57 -18.32
CA GLN A 137 0.13 -7.58 -19.78
C GLN A 137 -1.18 -7.64 -20.57
N PRO A 138 -1.20 -7.16 -21.84
CA PRO A 138 -2.38 -7.30 -22.70
C PRO A 138 -2.57 -8.76 -23.11
N PHE A 139 -3.81 -9.19 -23.29
CA PHE A 139 -4.10 -10.57 -23.68
C PHE A 139 -3.64 -10.89 -25.10
N SER A 140 -3.52 -9.89 -25.97
CA SER A 140 -2.96 -10.04 -27.32
C SER A 140 -1.47 -10.36 -27.31
N LEU A 141 -0.79 -10.33 -26.15
CA LEU A 141 0.62 -10.70 -26.05
C LEU A 141 0.88 -12.13 -26.54
N VAL A 142 -0.04 -13.07 -26.26
CA VAL A 142 0.10 -14.47 -26.69
C VAL A 142 -0.08 -14.66 -28.20
N GLU A 143 -0.53 -13.63 -28.91
CA GLU A 143 -0.64 -13.61 -30.38
C GLU A 143 0.55 -12.92 -31.04
N ALA A 144 1.43 -12.28 -30.26
CA ALA A 144 2.59 -11.57 -30.80
C ALA A 144 3.62 -12.58 -31.36
N PRO A 145 4.08 -12.43 -32.62
CA PRO A 145 5.02 -13.38 -33.23
C PRO A 145 6.32 -13.56 -32.44
N SER A 146 6.85 -12.46 -31.89
CA SER A 146 8.07 -12.51 -31.06
C SER A 146 7.87 -13.29 -29.77
N PHE A 147 6.71 -13.15 -29.11
CA PHE A 147 6.39 -13.92 -27.90
C PHE A 147 6.22 -15.40 -28.23
N LYS A 148 5.55 -15.70 -29.35
CA LYS A 148 5.39 -17.07 -29.86
C LYS A 148 6.75 -17.73 -30.11
N ASN A 149 7.63 -17.06 -30.85
CA ASN A 149 8.98 -17.56 -31.15
C ASN A 149 9.79 -17.84 -29.87
N ILE A 150 9.69 -16.98 -28.85
CA ILE A 150 10.36 -17.19 -27.56
C ILE A 150 9.87 -18.50 -26.92
N ILE A 151 8.56 -18.68 -26.79
CA ILE A 151 8.00 -19.86 -26.11
C ILE A 151 8.31 -21.14 -26.89
N GLU A 152 8.17 -21.13 -28.21
CA GLU A 152 8.48 -22.28 -29.08
C GLU A 152 9.97 -22.63 -29.05
N SER A 153 10.86 -21.64 -28.88
CA SER A 153 12.31 -21.89 -28.76
C SER A 153 12.70 -22.57 -27.44
N PHE A 154 12.05 -22.20 -26.33
CA PHE A 154 12.35 -22.77 -25.01
C PHE A 154 11.60 -24.10 -24.75
N HIS A 155 10.39 -24.23 -25.27
CA HIS A 155 9.48 -25.37 -25.00
C HIS A 155 8.78 -25.85 -26.28
N PRO A 156 9.51 -26.42 -27.25
CA PRO A 156 8.96 -26.82 -28.56
C PRO A 156 7.88 -27.91 -28.45
N GLN A 157 7.84 -28.66 -27.36
CA GLN A 157 6.85 -29.69 -27.09
C GLN A 157 5.50 -29.14 -26.56
N CYS A 158 5.43 -27.85 -26.21
CA CYS A 158 4.22 -27.22 -25.71
C CYS A 158 3.63 -26.31 -26.78
N THR A 159 2.30 -26.20 -26.81
CA THR A 159 1.61 -25.26 -27.68
C THR A 159 1.33 -23.97 -26.92
N LEU A 160 1.56 -22.82 -27.56
CA LEU A 160 1.23 -21.55 -26.95
C LEU A 160 -0.30 -21.39 -26.88
N ILE A 161 -0.81 -21.01 -25.70
CA ILE A 161 -2.25 -20.78 -25.51
C ILE A 161 -2.76 -19.63 -26.39
N THR A 162 -3.94 -19.84 -26.98
CA THR A 162 -4.64 -18.77 -27.71
C THR A 162 -5.15 -17.70 -26.75
N ARG A 163 -5.44 -16.50 -27.28
CA ARG A 163 -6.08 -15.43 -26.50
C ARG A 163 -7.42 -15.85 -25.89
N LYS A 164 -8.22 -16.65 -26.60
CA LYS A 164 -9.51 -17.18 -26.11
C LYS A 164 -9.28 -18.11 -24.91
N THR A 165 -8.34 -19.05 -25.05
CA THR A 165 -7.97 -19.99 -23.97
C THR A 165 -7.42 -19.26 -22.76
N LEU A 166 -6.56 -18.25 -22.96
CA LEU A 166 -6.05 -17.39 -21.88
C LEU A 166 -7.19 -16.69 -21.12
N CYS A 167 -8.18 -16.14 -21.84
CA CYS A 167 -9.35 -15.50 -21.20
C CYS A 167 -10.12 -16.49 -20.33
N CYS A 168 -10.43 -17.69 -20.85
CA CYS A 168 -11.15 -18.71 -20.10
C CYS A 168 -10.37 -19.11 -18.84
N LYS A 169 -9.06 -19.36 -18.95
CA LYS A 169 -8.21 -19.73 -17.81
C LYS A 169 -8.12 -18.62 -16.76
N ILE A 170 -8.03 -17.35 -17.17
CA ILE A 170 -8.04 -16.22 -16.23
C ILE A 170 -9.37 -16.16 -15.47
N GLN A 171 -10.51 -16.30 -16.16
CA GLN A 171 -11.83 -16.29 -15.53
C GLN A 171 -12.02 -17.47 -14.57
N GLU A 172 -11.59 -18.68 -14.96
CA GLU A 172 -11.63 -19.87 -14.11
C GLU A 172 -10.75 -19.71 -12.87
N THR A 173 -9.53 -19.20 -13.04
CA THR A 173 -8.62 -18.93 -11.91
C THR A 173 -9.21 -17.88 -10.97
N ALA A 174 -9.85 -16.83 -11.49
CA ALA A 174 -10.53 -15.82 -10.68
C ALA A 174 -11.72 -16.40 -9.91
N LYS A 175 -12.48 -17.31 -10.53
CA LYS A 175 -13.57 -18.04 -9.87
C LYS A 175 -13.05 -18.92 -8.73
N ASN A 176 -11.95 -19.64 -8.94
CA ASN A 176 -11.32 -20.46 -7.90
C ASN A 176 -10.80 -19.60 -6.75
N LEU A 177 -10.15 -18.47 -7.06
CA LEU A 177 -9.72 -17.49 -6.07
C LEU A 177 -10.90 -16.94 -5.25
N LYS A 178 -12.04 -16.63 -5.89
CA LYS A 178 -13.26 -16.21 -5.18
C LYS A 178 -13.72 -17.29 -4.19
N SER A 179 -13.72 -18.56 -4.57
CA SER A 179 -14.05 -19.67 -3.66
C SER A 179 -13.08 -19.75 -2.47
N ILE A 180 -11.78 -19.54 -2.68
CA ILE A 180 -10.77 -19.51 -1.60
C ILE A 180 -11.06 -18.35 -0.64
N ILE A 181 -11.37 -17.17 -1.16
CA ILE A 181 -11.71 -16.00 -0.36
C ILE A 181 -12.97 -16.27 0.47
N ILE A 182 -14.05 -16.79 -0.15
CA ILE A 182 -15.29 -17.15 0.56
C ILE A 182 -14.98 -18.14 1.69
N LYS A 183 -14.18 -19.18 1.43
CA LYS A 183 -13.77 -20.15 2.45
C LYS A 183 -13.03 -19.48 3.61
N LYS A 184 -12.08 -18.58 3.36
CA LYS A 184 -11.38 -17.84 4.43
C LYS A 184 -12.32 -16.93 5.22
N LEU A 185 -13.23 -16.22 4.53
CA LEU A 185 -14.21 -15.33 5.17
C LEU A 185 -15.30 -16.09 5.93
N SER A 186 -15.56 -17.36 5.60
CA SER A 186 -16.51 -18.22 6.33
C SER A 186 -16.09 -18.42 7.79
N ALA A 187 -14.79 -18.48 8.07
CA ALA A 187 -14.24 -18.62 9.42
C ALA A 187 -14.23 -17.32 10.24
N MET A 188 -14.53 -16.18 9.61
CA MET A 188 -14.50 -14.87 10.26
C MET A 188 -15.89 -14.49 10.80
N ASN A 189 -15.94 -13.93 11.99
CA ASN A 189 -17.17 -13.39 12.58
C ASN A 189 -17.42 -11.92 12.20
N HIS A 190 -16.33 -11.19 11.94
CA HIS A 190 -16.37 -9.76 11.69
C HIS A 190 -15.48 -9.44 10.48
N VAL A 191 -16.08 -8.77 9.50
CA VAL A 191 -15.37 -8.20 8.37
C VAL A 191 -15.74 -6.73 8.24
N ALA A 192 -14.94 -5.95 7.53
CA ALA A 192 -15.28 -4.59 7.15
C ALA A 192 -14.97 -4.40 5.68
N THR A 193 -15.79 -3.60 5.00
CA THR A 193 -15.58 -3.31 3.60
C THR A 193 -15.17 -1.86 3.40
N THR A 194 -14.42 -1.60 2.34
CA THR A 194 -14.33 -0.24 1.80
C THR A 194 -14.89 -0.26 0.40
N THR A 195 -15.62 0.78 0.03
CA THR A 195 -16.16 0.92 -1.32
C THR A 195 -16.02 2.33 -1.83
N ASP A 196 -15.83 2.43 -3.14
CA ASP A 196 -15.68 3.68 -3.85
C ASP A 196 -16.08 3.47 -5.33
N CYS A 197 -16.37 4.55 -6.05
CA CYS A 197 -16.79 4.52 -7.45
C CYS A 197 -15.82 5.33 -8.32
N TRP A 198 -15.04 4.61 -9.15
CA TRP A 198 -14.09 5.21 -10.05
C TRP A 198 -14.65 5.37 -11.45
N THR A 199 -14.54 6.57 -12.02
CA THR A 199 -14.90 6.85 -13.42
C THR A 199 -13.67 7.12 -14.26
N ALA A 200 -13.50 6.39 -15.35
CA ALA A 200 -12.47 6.62 -16.37
C ALA A 200 -13.00 6.34 -17.78
N ARG A 201 -12.68 7.24 -18.71
CA ARG A 201 -13.08 7.18 -20.13
C ARG A 201 -14.56 6.82 -20.33
N GLN A 202 -15.44 7.56 -19.64
CA GLN A 202 -16.89 7.37 -19.69
C GLN A 202 -17.36 5.97 -19.26
N ARG A 203 -16.54 5.24 -18.49
CA ARG A 203 -16.91 3.98 -17.84
C ARG A 203 -16.67 4.11 -16.35
N SER A 204 -17.51 3.45 -15.60
CA SER A 204 -17.55 3.62 -14.16
C SER A 204 -17.54 2.27 -13.50
N TYR A 205 -16.81 2.17 -12.40
CA TYR A 205 -16.52 0.91 -11.74
C TYR A 205 -16.72 1.07 -10.24
N LEU A 206 -17.52 0.19 -9.66
CA LEU A 206 -17.67 0.04 -8.22
C LEU A 206 -16.53 -0.85 -7.72
N GLY A 207 -15.63 -0.28 -6.93
CA GLY A 207 -14.56 -1.00 -6.26
C GLY A 207 -15.03 -1.41 -4.87
N VAL A 208 -14.81 -2.67 -4.50
CA VAL A 208 -15.08 -3.17 -3.14
C VAL A 208 -13.87 -3.96 -2.66
N THR A 209 -13.39 -3.62 -1.47
CA THR A 209 -12.36 -4.39 -0.74
C THR A 209 -12.91 -4.83 0.61
N CYS A 210 -12.45 -5.99 1.08
CA CYS A 210 -12.81 -6.56 2.36
C CYS A 210 -11.58 -6.70 3.25
N HIS A 211 -11.76 -6.48 4.54
CA HIS A 211 -10.73 -6.44 5.56
C HIS A 211 -11.20 -7.22 6.79
N TRP A 212 -10.31 -8.02 7.36
CA TRP A 212 -10.55 -8.77 8.58
C TRP A 212 -9.26 -8.85 9.39
N ILE A 213 -9.38 -9.20 10.67
CA ILE A 213 -8.23 -9.50 11.52
C ILE A 213 -8.27 -10.99 11.81
N GLU A 214 -7.18 -11.68 11.47
CA GLU A 214 -7.04 -13.12 11.74
C GLU A 214 -7.02 -13.35 13.27
N PRO A 215 -7.97 -14.09 13.86
CA PRO A 215 -8.08 -14.20 15.32
C PRO A 215 -6.86 -14.83 15.99
N THR A 216 -6.08 -15.65 15.26
CA THR A 216 -4.92 -16.34 15.80
C THR A 216 -3.67 -15.46 15.79
N THR A 217 -3.37 -14.81 14.67
CA THR A 217 -2.15 -13.99 14.52
C THR A 217 -2.37 -12.52 14.87
N LEU A 218 -3.63 -12.09 14.99
CA LEU A 218 -4.03 -10.68 15.16
C LEU A 218 -3.55 -9.77 14.02
N GLU A 219 -3.16 -10.36 12.89
CA GLU A 219 -2.76 -9.62 11.71
C GLU A 219 -3.98 -9.24 10.87
N ARG A 220 -3.95 -8.00 10.37
CA ARG A 220 -4.98 -7.53 9.44
C ARG A 220 -4.71 -8.07 8.05
N GLN A 221 -5.70 -8.75 7.50
CA GLN A 221 -5.71 -9.26 6.14
C GLN A 221 -6.66 -8.42 5.27
N SER A 222 -6.51 -8.51 3.96
CA SER A 222 -7.31 -7.75 3.00
C SER A 222 -7.46 -8.49 1.69
N ALA A 223 -8.62 -8.35 1.06
CA ALA A 223 -8.91 -8.88 -0.27
C ALA A 223 -9.67 -7.85 -1.11
N ALA A 224 -9.33 -7.72 -2.38
CA ALA A 224 -10.20 -7.08 -3.36
C ALA A 224 -11.35 -8.04 -3.70
N LEU A 225 -12.59 -7.57 -3.59
CA LEU A 225 -13.78 -8.37 -3.90
C LEU A 225 -14.29 -8.07 -5.30
N ALA A 226 -14.38 -6.80 -5.67
CA ALA A 226 -14.99 -6.41 -6.94
C ALA A 226 -14.36 -5.15 -7.54
N CYS A 227 -14.43 -5.06 -8.86
CA CYS A 227 -14.21 -3.85 -9.67
C CYS A 227 -15.25 -3.86 -10.80
N GLN A 228 -16.53 -3.83 -10.40
CA GLN A 228 -17.64 -4.15 -11.28
C GLN A 228 -18.07 -2.91 -12.06
N ARG A 229 -18.27 -3.07 -13.37
CA ARG A 229 -18.72 -1.98 -14.23
C ARG A 229 -20.17 -1.61 -13.91
N VAL A 230 -20.39 -0.36 -13.51
CA VAL A 230 -21.72 0.24 -13.39
C VAL A 230 -22.07 0.89 -14.73
N LYS A 231 -23.24 0.54 -15.28
CA LYS A 231 -23.74 1.09 -16.55
C LYS A 231 -24.84 2.11 -16.27
N GLY A 232 -24.90 3.18 -17.07
CA GLY A 232 -25.91 4.22 -16.89
C GLY A 232 -25.61 5.15 -15.72
N SER A 233 -26.65 5.72 -15.12
CA SER A 233 -26.54 6.65 -13.99
C SER A 233 -26.11 5.92 -12.71
N HIS A 234 -25.12 6.44 -12.00
CA HIS A 234 -24.66 5.84 -10.72
C HIS A 234 -25.49 6.39 -9.56
N THR A 235 -26.82 6.27 -9.64
CA THR A 235 -27.70 6.71 -8.57
C THR A 235 -27.46 5.88 -7.30
N PHE A 236 -27.90 6.42 -6.16
CA PHE A 236 -27.64 5.85 -4.84
C PHE A 236 -28.22 4.44 -4.67
N ASP A 237 -29.38 4.17 -5.26
CA ASP A 237 -30.06 2.87 -5.35
C ASP A 237 -29.27 1.86 -6.19
N VAL A 238 -28.76 2.25 -7.36
CA VAL A 238 -27.92 1.39 -8.20
C VAL A 238 -26.63 0.98 -7.48
N LEU A 239 -26.00 1.92 -6.76
CA LEU A 239 -24.79 1.62 -5.98
C LEU A 239 -25.08 0.75 -4.77
N ALA A 240 -26.23 0.95 -4.09
CA ALA A 240 -26.66 0.14 -2.97
C ALA A 240 -26.95 -1.31 -3.38
N ALA A 241 -27.73 -1.51 -4.45
CA ALA A 241 -28.04 -2.82 -5.00
C ALA A 241 -26.76 -3.58 -5.42
N ALA A 242 -25.84 -2.91 -6.13
CA ALA A 242 -24.58 -3.53 -6.54
C ALA A 242 -23.68 -3.90 -5.35
N LEU A 243 -23.63 -3.06 -4.31
CA LEU A 243 -22.87 -3.37 -3.10
C LEU A 243 -23.47 -4.58 -2.35
N GLU A 244 -24.80 -4.64 -2.26
CA GLU A 244 -25.50 -5.75 -1.63
C GLU A 244 -25.31 -7.07 -2.39
N GLU A 245 -25.39 -7.03 -3.73
CA GLU A 245 -25.09 -8.18 -4.59
C GLU A 245 -23.69 -8.72 -4.30
N ILE A 246 -22.68 -7.84 -4.23
CA ILE A 246 -21.30 -8.23 -3.92
C ILE A 246 -21.19 -8.83 -2.51
N HIS A 247 -21.83 -8.23 -1.50
CA HIS A 247 -21.81 -8.78 -0.13
C HIS A 247 -22.47 -10.17 -0.06
N SER A 248 -23.57 -10.36 -0.78
CA SER A 248 -24.29 -11.63 -0.88
C SER A 248 -23.47 -12.69 -1.62
N GLU A 249 -22.85 -12.33 -2.76
CA GLU A 249 -21.99 -13.19 -3.55
C GLU A 249 -20.79 -13.75 -2.76
N TYR A 250 -20.27 -12.97 -1.82
CA TYR A 250 -19.16 -13.37 -0.95
C TYR A 250 -19.62 -13.95 0.39
N GLN A 251 -20.93 -14.04 0.63
CA GLN A 251 -21.53 -14.56 1.87
C GLN A 251 -21.04 -13.83 3.12
N ILE A 252 -20.88 -12.51 3.00
CA ILE A 252 -20.38 -11.66 4.09
C ILE A 252 -21.41 -10.68 4.63
N ARG A 253 -22.62 -10.60 4.05
CA ARG A 253 -23.66 -9.64 4.44
C ARG A 253 -23.75 -9.48 5.95
N GLU A 254 -24.10 -10.55 6.68
CA GLU A 254 -24.28 -10.53 8.14
C GLU A 254 -23.00 -10.30 8.96
N LYS A 255 -21.82 -10.39 8.32
CA LYS A 255 -20.51 -10.27 8.97
C LYS A 255 -19.93 -8.86 8.84
N VAL A 256 -20.47 -8.03 7.93
CA VAL A 256 -19.98 -6.67 7.70
C VAL A 256 -20.29 -5.80 8.90
N THR A 257 -19.24 -5.45 9.64
CA THR A 257 -19.33 -4.56 10.80
C THR A 257 -19.55 -3.11 10.37
N ARG A 258 -18.78 -2.64 9.38
CA ARG A 258 -18.86 -1.30 8.80
C ARG A 258 -18.38 -1.29 7.36
N THR A 259 -18.93 -0.37 6.56
CA THR A 259 -18.45 -0.05 5.21
C THR A 259 -17.92 1.37 5.15
N THR A 260 -16.64 1.54 4.78
CA THR A 260 -16.00 2.85 4.65
C THR A 260 -16.07 3.38 3.22
N THR A 261 -16.62 4.59 3.02
CA THR A 261 -16.70 5.24 1.70
C THR A 261 -16.15 6.65 1.67
N ASP A 262 -15.93 7.19 0.48
CA ASP A 262 -15.36 8.52 0.23
C ASP A 262 -16.30 9.71 0.55
N SER A 263 -17.46 9.48 1.18
CA SER A 263 -18.51 10.50 1.40
C SER A 263 -19.06 11.13 0.11
N GLY A 264 -18.91 10.48 -1.04
CA GLY A 264 -19.63 10.86 -2.26
C GLY A 264 -21.13 10.94 -2.00
N SER A 265 -21.81 11.92 -2.60
CA SER A 265 -23.22 12.22 -2.32
C SER A 265 -24.15 11.02 -2.52
N ASN A 266 -23.88 10.19 -3.53
CA ASN A 266 -24.67 9.00 -3.81
C ASN A 266 -24.45 7.91 -2.76
N PHE A 267 -23.23 7.70 -2.27
CA PHE A 267 -22.99 6.80 -1.14
C PHE A 267 -23.66 7.31 0.13
N LEU A 268 -23.52 8.60 0.45
CA LEU A 268 -24.17 9.18 1.64
C LEU A 268 -25.69 9.02 1.58
N LYS A 269 -26.29 9.22 0.39
CA LYS A 269 -27.74 9.02 0.21
C LYS A 269 -28.13 7.55 0.30
N ALA A 270 -27.31 6.64 -0.25
CA ALA A 270 -27.53 5.19 -0.18
C ALA A 270 -27.56 4.69 1.27
N PHE A 271 -26.51 4.99 2.05
CA PHE A 271 -26.45 4.58 3.45
C PHE A 271 -27.45 5.32 4.35
N ARG A 272 -27.94 6.49 3.96
CA ARG A 272 -29.03 7.17 4.69
C ARG A 272 -30.39 6.53 4.45
N LEU A 273 -30.66 6.02 3.25
CA LEU A 273 -31.97 5.47 2.88
C LEU A 273 -32.09 3.97 3.10
N TYR A 274 -30.99 3.24 2.92
CA TYR A 274 -30.95 1.79 3.05
C TYR A 274 -30.15 1.32 4.29
N GLY A 275 -29.56 2.24 5.06
CA GLY A 275 -28.75 1.90 6.23
C GLY A 275 -29.57 1.45 7.44
N VAL A 276 -29.06 0.51 8.23
CA VAL A 276 -29.59 0.21 9.57
C VAL A 276 -29.11 1.26 10.58
N ASP A 277 -30.04 1.94 11.26
CA ASP A 277 -29.74 2.80 12.41
C ASP A 277 -29.75 1.99 13.73
N GLU A 278 -28.84 2.28 14.66
CA GLU A 278 -28.80 1.70 16.03
C GLU A 278 -29.90 2.27 16.94
N LYS A 279 -31.16 2.35 16.49
CA LYS A 279 -32.24 2.63 17.43
C LYS A 279 -32.56 1.36 18.19
N GLU A 280 -31.85 1.21 19.32
CA GLU A 280 -32.12 0.36 20.47
C GLU A 280 -32.60 -1.07 20.15
N ASP A 281 -31.72 -2.05 20.33
CA ASP A 281 -32.10 -3.37 20.81
C ASP A 281 -32.77 -3.20 22.20
N LYS A 282 -34.03 -2.78 22.21
CA LYS A 282 -34.93 -2.94 23.35
C LYS A 282 -35.93 -4.01 22.98
N ASP A 283 -35.79 -5.10 23.71
CA ASP A 283 -36.57 -6.33 23.71
C ASP A 283 -36.49 -7.22 22.48
N GLY A 284 -36.10 -8.47 22.76
CA GLY A 284 -36.19 -9.56 21.82
C GLY A 284 -37.65 -9.81 21.44
N CYS A 285 -38.03 -9.32 20.27
CA CYS A 285 -39.13 -9.86 19.50
C CYS A 285 -38.60 -10.19 18.11
N LEU A 286 -38.46 -11.48 17.84
CA LEU A 286 -38.51 -12.00 16.48
C LEU A 286 -39.88 -11.64 15.90
N LEU A 287 -39.89 -10.90 14.79
CA LEU A 287 -40.67 -11.13 13.54
C LEU A 287 -41.00 -9.81 12.83
N ASP A 288 -40.78 -9.84 11.52
CA ASP A 288 -41.37 -9.02 10.46
C ASP A 288 -41.48 -7.50 10.67
N ASP A 289 -40.48 -6.77 10.18
CA ASP A 289 -40.74 -5.44 9.63
C ASP A 289 -40.36 -5.45 8.14
N ASP A 290 -41.35 -5.81 7.32
CA ASP A 290 -41.39 -5.62 5.88
C ASP A 290 -41.29 -4.13 5.58
N THR A 291 -40.07 -3.60 5.59
CA THR A 291 -39.78 -2.20 5.23
C THR A 291 -40.04 -1.92 3.74
N GLY A 292 -40.50 -2.90 2.95
CA GLY A 292 -40.72 -2.76 1.50
C GLY A 292 -39.44 -2.43 0.71
N LEU A 293 -38.27 -2.51 1.36
CA LEU A 293 -36.96 -2.27 0.76
C LEU A 293 -36.36 -3.62 0.35
N GLU A 294 -36.04 -3.75 -0.94
CA GLU A 294 -35.46 -4.98 -1.52
C GLU A 294 -34.11 -5.39 -0.87
N TYR A 295 -33.43 -4.45 -0.21
CA TYR A 295 -32.15 -4.68 0.46
C TYR A 295 -31.83 -3.64 1.54
N GLN A 296 -30.94 -4.01 2.47
CA GLN A 296 -30.54 -3.17 3.62
C GLN A 296 -29.01 -3.16 3.76
N LEU A 297 -28.43 -1.96 3.79
CA LEU A 297 -27.00 -1.72 3.96
C LEU A 297 -26.63 -1.62 5.45
N LEU A 298 -25.48 -2.19 5.81
CA LEU A 298 -24.95 -2.12 7.17
C LEU A 298 -24.23 -0.79 7.45
N LYS A 299 -23.75 -0.63 8.69
CA LYS A 299 -23.21 0.63 9.22
C LYS A 299 -22.20 1.30 8.29
N HIS A 300 -22.40 2.59 8.06
CA HIS A 300 -21.51 3.42 7.26
C HIS A 300 -20.42 4.08 8.09
N GLN A 301 -19.22 4.19 7.53
CA GLN A 301 -18.16 5.04 8.05
C GLN A 301 -17.64 5.99 6.95
N LYS A 302 -17.52 7.27 7.27
CA LYS A 302 -16.89 8.25 6.37
C LYS A 302 -15.37 8.07 6.37
N CYS A 303 -14.75 8.13 5.20
CA CYS A 303 -13.30 8.11 5.05
C CYS A 303 -12.65 9.31 5.76
N ALA A 304 -11.83 9.04 6.77
CA ALA A 304 -11.09 10.05 7.52
C ALA A 304 -10.16 10.88 6.63
N CYS A 305 -9.53 10.27 5.62
CA CYS A 305 -8.70 10.99 4.65
C CYS A 305 -9.53 12.02 3.84
N HIS A 306 -10.76 11.67 3.46
CA HIS A 306 -11.65 12.61 2.80
C HIS A 306 -12.06 13.75 3.74
N LEU A 307 -12.41 13.43 4.99
CA LEU A 307 -12.76 14.43 6.00
C LEU A 307 -11.61 15.41 6.25
N LEU A 308 -10.37 14.92 6.36
CA LEU A 308 -9.17 15.76 6.47
C LEU A 308 -8.96 16.63 5.23
N ASN A 309 -9.20 16.09 4.03
CA ASN A 309 -9.16 16.88 2.81
C ASN A 309 -10.20 18.00 2.82
N LEU A 310 -11.44 17.71 3.23
CA LEU A 310 -12.51 18.72 3.34
C LEU A 310 -12.14 19.84 4.33
N ILE A 311 -11.47 19.50 5.43
CA ILE A 311 -10.95 20.51 6.37
C ILE A 311 -9.96 21.44 5.66
N SER A 312 -9.00 20.88 4.95
CA SER A 312 -7.97 21.66 4.22
C SER A 312 -8.47 22.41 2.98
N THR A 313 -9.66 22.07 2.47
CA THR A 313 -10.21 22.63 1.23
C THR A 313 -11.48 23.44 1.49
N VAL A 314 -12.57 22.77 1.85
CA VAL A 314 -13.88 23.38 2.07
C VAL A 314 -13.86 24.31 3.28
N ASP A 315 -13.37 23.84 4.42
CA ASP A 315 -13.38 24.65 5.65
C ASP A 315 -12.33 25.78 5.58
N ALA A 316 -11.16 25.51 4.99
CA ALA A 316 -10.20 26.56 4.65
C ALA A 316 -10.78 27.65 3.72
N THR A 317 -11.60 27.27 2.72
CA THR A 317 -12.26 28.24 1.84
C THR A 317 -13.32 29.06 2.58
N ARG A 318 -14.02 28.48 3.55
CA ARG A 318 -14.97 29.22 4.40
C ARG A 318 -14.30 30.33 5.21
N ALA A 319 -13.04 30.16 5.60
CA ALA A 319 -12.26 31.21 6.26
C ALA A 319 -12.11 32.47 5.39
N GLU A 320 -12.18 32.35 4.06
CA GLU A 320 -12.20 33.50 3.15
C GLU A 320 -13.51 34.29 3.21
N VAL A 321 -14.63 33.68 3.58
CA VAL A 321 -15.94 34.34 3.60
C VAL A 321 -16.05 35.28 4.81
N GLY A 322 -15.49 34.88 5.96
CA GLY A 322 -15.59 35.62 7.21
C GLY A 322 -14.55 36.72 7.44
N HIS A 323 -13.43 36.73 6.68
CA HIS A 323 -12.32 37.66 6.94
C HIS A 323 -11.75 38.30 5.67
N GLU A 324 -12.04 39.58 5.49
CA GLU A 324 -11.66 40.31 4.27
C GLU A 324 -10.15 40.38 4.01
N THR A 325 -9.35 40.63 5.05
CA THR A 325 -7.89 40.72 4.93
C THR A 325 -7.28 39.40 4.48
N TYR A 326 -7.71 38.29 5.09
CA TYR A 326 -7.28 36.94 4.71
C TYR A 326 -7.73 36.61 3.28
N ARG A 327 -9.01 36.89 2.94
CA ARG A 327 -9.57 36.69 1.60
C ARG A 327 -8.76 37.38 0.50
N ARG A 328 -8.44 38.67 0.68
CA ARG A 328 -7.67 39.44 -0.31
C ARG A 328 -6.28 38.85 -0.51
N LEU A 329 -5.61 38.44 0.57
CA LEU A 329 -4.28 37.81 0.52
C LEU A 329 -4.31 36.44 -0.15
N SER A 330 -5.21 35.55 0.27
CA SER A 330 -5.37 34.19 -0.26
C SER A 330 -5.64 34.23 -1.77
N ARG A 331 -6.67 34.99 -2.19
CA ARG A 331 -7.04 35.10 -3.61
C ARG A 331 -5.93 35.66 -4.48
N SER A 332 -5.21 36.68 -4.00
CA SER A 332 -4.09 37.27 -4.74
C SER A 332 -2.95 36.26 -4.97
N ALA A 333 -2.64 35.43 -3.97
CA ALA A 333 -1.60 34.41 -4.07
C ALA A 333 -2.03 33.26 -5.00
N PHE A 334 -3.21 32.68 -4.76
CA PHE A 334 -3.69 31.52 -5.54
C PHE A 334 -4.07 31.87 -6.98
N ALA A 335 -4.54 33.09 -7.27
CA ALA A 335 -4.80 33.52 -8.65
C ALA A 335 -3.53 33.47 -9.52
N LYS A 336 -2.37 33.80 -8.94
CA LYS A 336 -1.09 33.79 -9.65
C LYS A 336 -0.57 32.37 -9.87
N CYS A 337 -0.63 31.54 -8.84
CA CYS A 337 -0.32 30.12 -8.98
C CYS A 337 -1.20 29.46 -10.04
N THR A 338 -2.51 29.77 -10.05
CA THR A 338 -3.45 29.29 -11.06
C THR A 338 -3.10 29.78 -12.46
N ALA A 339 -2.73 31.05 -12.63
CA ALA A 339 -2.29 31.57 -13.92
C ALA A 339 -1.01 30.88 -14.43
N LEU A 340 -0.04 30.63 -13.54
CA LEU A 340 1.16 29.86 -13.85
C LEU A 340 0.83 28.45 -14.29
N TRP A 341 0.11 27.69 -13.45
CA TRP A 341 -0.27 26.30 -13.75
C TRP A 341 -1.03 26.19 -15.08
N ASN A 342 -1.98 27.09 -15.34
CA ASN A 342 -2.78 27.07 -16.56
C ASN A 342 -1.96 27.41 -17.82
N LYS A 343 -1.06 28.40 -17.77
CA LYS A 343 -0.25 28.76 -18.94
C LYS A 343 0.79 27.69 -19.24
N THR A 344 1.38 27.08 -18.22
CA THR A 344 2.40 26.04 -18.40
C THR A 344 1.80 24.72 -18.86
N SER A 345 0.59 24.37 -18.42
CA SER A 345 -0.07 23.12 -18.84
C SER A 345 -0.60 23.16 -20.28
N ARG A 346 -0.83 24.35 -20.84
CA ARG A 346 -1.47 24.54 -22.15
C ARG A 346 -0.50 24.90 -23.27
N SER A 347 0.80 25.03 -22.98
CA SER A 347 1.80 25.51 -23.94
C SER A 347 3.07 24.67 -23.87
N SER A 348 3.50 24.09 -24.99
CA SER A 348 4.81 23.44 -25.12
C SER A 348 5.95 24.42 -24.79
N LYS A 349 5.88 25.65 -25.32
CA LYS A 349 6.79 26.74 -24.98
C LYS A 349 6.79 27.04 -23.48
N GLY A 350 5.63 26.98 -22.82
CA GLY A 350 5.49 27.11 -21.37
C GLY A 350 6.18 25.99 -20.61
N PHE A 351 5.94 24.76 -21.00
CA PHE A 351 6.56 23.57 -20.43
C PHE A 351 8.08 23.59 -20.54
N GLU A 352 8.62 23.87 -21.73
CA GLU A 352 10.06 23.95 -22.00
C GLU A 352 10.72 25.11 -21.25
N THR A 353 10.03 26.25 -21.14
CA THR A 353 10.54 27.39 -20.38
C THR A 353 10.64 27.06 -18.90
N VAL A 354 9.64 26.37 -18.32
CA VAL A 354 9.73 25.91 -16.93
C VAL A 354 10.85 24.88 -16.76
N GLU A 355 11.03 23.95 -17.70
CA GLU A 355 12.13 22.99 -17.64
C GLU A 355 13.50 23.68 -17.62
N ARG A 356 13.67 24.66 -18.50
CA ARG A 356 14.92 25.42 -18.66
C ARG A 356 15.25 26.23 -17.40
N GLU A 357 14.28 27.01 -16.92
CA GLU A 357 14.50 28.01 -15.85
C GLU A 357 14.35 27.39 -14.46
N CYS A 358 13.37 26.51 -14.25
CA CYS A 358 13.04 25.96 -12.92
C CYS A 358 13.66 24.59 -12.64
N LYS A 359 14.22 23.91 -13.65
CA LYS A 359 14.80 22.53 -13.57
C LYS A 359 13.84 21.44 -13.08
N LEU A 360 12.62 21.81 -12.71
CA LEU A 360 11.53 20.97 -12.25
C LEU A 360 10.24 21.51 -12.86
N GLN A 361 9.39 20.60 -13.31
CA GLN A 361 8.07 20.96 -13.83
C GLN A 361 7.12 21.38 -12.70
N PHE A 362 6.19 22.29 -12.99
CA PHE A 362 5.08 22.54 -12.07
C PHE A 362 4.13 21.34 -12.06
N LEU A 363 3.53 21.07 -10.89
CA LEU A 363 2.42 20.13 -10.79
C LEU A 363 1.11 20.89 -10.98
N GLN A 364 0.23 20.36 -11.82
CA GLN A 364 -1.11 20.92 -11.99
C GLN A 364 -2.01 20.42 -10.86
N PRO A 365 -2.67 21.32 -10.11
CA PRO A 365 -3.68 20.90 -9.15
C PRO A 365 -4.84 20.20 -9.86
N ASN A 366 -5.34 19.14 -9.26
CA ASN A 366 -6.50 18.40 -9.71
C ASN A 366 -7.54 18.36 -8.57
N PRO A 367 -8.66 19.08 -8.69
CA PRO A 367 -9.69 19.14 -7.65
C PRO A 367 -10.20 17.76 -7.21
N THR A 368 -10.15 16.75 -8.08
CA THR A 368 -10.60 15.38 -7.76
C THR A 368 -9.56 14.53 -7.05
N ARG A 369 -8.34 15.06 -6.80
CA ARG A 369 -7.26 14.38 -6.06
C ARG A 369 -6.90 15.18 -4.81
N TRP A 370 -7.20 14.62 -3.63
CA TRP A 370 -7.17 15.30 -2.33
C TRP A 370 -5.87 16.07 -2.01
N ASN A 371 -4.68 15.54 -2.35
CA ASN A 371 -3.41 16.20 -2.04
C ASN A 371 -2.82 17.05 -3.18
N SER A 372 -3.51 17.18 -4.31
CA SER A 372 -2.91 17.76 -5.52
C SER A 372 -2.56 19.25 -5.38
N VAL A 373 -3.39 20.04 -4.70
CA VAL A 373 -3.15 21.46 -4.45
C VAL A 373 -1.94 21.64 -3.54
N PHE A 374 -1.86 20.85 -2.46
CA PHE A 374 -0.71 20.85 -1.56
C PHE A 374 0.58 20.54 -2.30
N LEU A 375 0.62 19.45 -3.07
CA LEU A 375 1.79 19.06 -3.85
C LEU A 375 2.18 20.12 -4.90
N ALA A 376 1.19 20.76 -5.53
CA ALA A 376 1.43 21.85 -6.48
C ALA A 376 2.04 23.09 -5.81
N VAL A 377 1.56 23.46 -4.62
CA VAL A 377 2.13 24.57 -3.84
C VAL A 377 3.51 24.22 -3.30
N GLU A 378 3.69 23.02 -2.74
CA GLU A 378 4.99 22.51 -2.28
C GLU A 378 6.02 22.53 -3.42
N ARG A 379 5.62 22.12 -4.64
CA ARG A 379 6.47 22.18 -5.83
C ARG A 379 6.93 23.61 -6.13
N VAL A 380 6.02 24.58 -6.06
CA VAL A 380 6.35 26.01 -6.27
C VAL A 380 7.32 26.50 -5.19
N VAL A 381 7.08 26.18 -3.93
CA VAL A 381 7.96 26.54 -2.80
C VAL A 381 9.34 25.90 -2.94
N ARG A 382 9.39 24.64 -3.35
CA ARG A 382 10.64 23.90 -3.57
C ARG A 382 11.47 24.54 -4.69
N ILE A 383 10.85 24.82 -5.84
CA ILE A 383 11.54 25.50 -6.95
C ILE A 383 12.05 26.87 -6.49
N HIS A 384 11.29 27.61 -5.70
CA HIS A 384 11.72 28.92 -5.21
C HIS A 384 12.94 28.80 -4.28
N LYS A 385 12.96 27.78 -3.43
CA LYS A 385 14.08 27.51 -2.52
C LYS A 385 15.34 27.07 -3.28
N GLU A 386 15.19 26.24 -4.31
CA GLU A 386 16.32 25.64 -5.04
C GLU A 386 16.87 26.55 -6.15
N GLN A 387 16.00 27.23 -6.91
CA GLN A 387 16.37 28.01 -8.10
C GLN A 387 16.26 29.53 -7.91
N GLY A 388 15.73 29.98 -6.77
CA GLY A 388 15.59 31.39 -6.45
C GLY A 388 14.46 32.09 -7.21
N GLU A 389 14.36 33.40 -7.01
CA GLU A 389 13.31 34.23 -7.60
C GLU A 389 13.50 34.51 -9.09
N SER A 390 14.75 34.59 -9.55
CA SER A 390 15.10 34.86 -10.95
C SER A 390 14.47 33.84 -11.90
N ALA A 391 14.46 32.56 -11.53
CA ALA A 391 13.81 31.50 -12.31
C ALA A 391 12.32 31.78 -12.54
N PHE A 392 11.58 32.14 -11.49
CA PHE A 392 10.15 32.48 -11.63
C PHE A 392 9.94 33.75 -12.43
N ARG A 393 10.80 34.75 -12.27
CA ARG A 393 10.73 36.02 -13.00
C ARG A 393 10.92 35.79 -14.50
N ASN A 394 11.86 34.93 -14.88
CA ASN A 394 12.09 34.54 -16.27
C ASN A 394 10.87 33.83 -16.85
N VAL A 395 10.35 32.81 -16.14
CA VAL A 395 9.13 32.09 -16.56
C VAL A 395 7.95 33.05 -16.75
N CYS A 396 7.70 33.93 -15.78
CA CYS A 396 6.56 34.85 -15.86
C CYS A 396 6.72 35.87 -16.98
N THR A 397 7.93 36.39 -17.20
CA THR A 397 8.23 37.32 -18.30
C THR A 397 7.99 36.62 -19.64
N THR A 398 8.56 35.44 -19.85
CA THR A 398 8.39 34.67 -21.10
C THR A 398 6.94 34.28 -21.36
N LEU A 399 6.17 33.99 -20.31
CA LEU A 399 4.77 33.61 -20.42
C LEU A 399 3.80 34.78 -20.33
N GLN A 400 4.29 36.03 -20.30
CA GLN A 400 3.47 37.23 -20.18
C GLN A 400 2.50 37.15 -18.98
N ILE A 401 2.99 36.67 -17.84
CA ILE A 401 2.29 36.68 -16.56
C ILE A 401 2.79 37.91 -15.81
N LYS A 402 1.89 38.83 -15.46
CA LYS A 402 2.25 40.03 -14.68
C LYS A 402 2.90 39.62 -13.36
N MET A 403 4.23 39.67 -13.29
CA MET A 403 4.96 39.60 -12.04
C MET A 403 4.92 40.95 -11.36
N ALA A 404 4.20 41.05 -10.25
CA ALA A 404 4.53 42.06 -9.27
C ALA A 404 5.80 41.58 -8.57
N SER A 405 6.93 42.25 -8.82
CA SER A 405 8.23 42.04 -8.17
C SER A 405 8.14 41.99 -6.64
N SER A 406 7.12 42.63 -6.07
CA SER A 406 6.81 42.60 -4.65
C SER A 406 6.14 41.30 -4.15
N CYS A 407 5.63 40.42 -5.01
CA CYS A 407 4.70 39.37 -4.56
C CYS A 407 5.37 38.08 -4.06
N LEU A 408 6.53 37.68 -4.58
CA LEU A 408 7.28 36.52 -4.06
C LEU A 408 8.06 36.89 -2.80
N HIS A 409 8.66 38.09 -2.77
CA HIS A 409 9.20 38.70 -1.56
C HIS A 409 8.10 38.88 -0.50
N GLN A 410 6.93 39.44 -0.86
CA GLN A 410 5.80 39.51 0.07
C GLN A 410 5.26 38.13 0.44
N LEU A 411 5.21 37.12 -0.44
CA LEU A 411 4.74 35.78 -0.06
C LEU A 411 5.72 35.13 0.93
N ARG A 412 7.03 35.20 0.67
CA ARG A 412 8.08 34.70 1.56
C ARG A 412 8.11 35.45 2.90
N ASP A 413 8.08 36.78 2.87
CA ASP A 413 8.14 37.64 4.06
C ASP A 413 6.80 37.64 4.81
N LYS A 414 5.66 37.46 4.12
CA LYS A 414 4.35 37.21 4.75
C LYS A 414 4.27 35.79 5.30
N LEU A 415 4.81 34.75 4.66
CA LEU A 415 4.88 33.40 5.23
C LEU A 415 5.78 33.37 6.47
N LYS A 416 6.94 34.05 6.44
CA LYS A 416 7.77 34.27 7.63
C LYS A 416 7.07 35.09 8.72
N LYS A 417 6.30 36.13 8.35
CA LYS A 417 5.45 36.88 9.29
C LYS A 417 4.23 36.09 9.78
N LEU A 418 3.66 35.17 9.00
CA LEU A 418 2.54 34.30 9.38
C LEU A 418 2.99 33.25 10.39
N VAL A 419 4.23 32.76 10.26
CA VAL A 419 4.91 31.91 11.26
C VAL A 419 5.19 32.67 12.55
N SER A 420 5.52 33.96 12.50
CA SER A 420 5.79 34.79 13.69
C SER A 420 4.58 35.57 14.25
N SER A 421 3.45 35.62 13.53
CA SER A 421 2.22 36.30 13.94
C SER A 421 0.98 35.49 13.55
N CYS A 422 0.60 34.56 14.43
CA CYS A 422 -0.58 33.70 14.28
C CYS A 422 -1.90 34.46 14.02
N LYS A 423 -1.96 35.79 14.27
CA LYS A 423 -3.17 36.62 14.16
C LYS A 423 -3.77 36.71 12.75
N VAL A 424 -2.97 36.68 11.68
CA VAL A 424 -3.49 36.79 10.28
C VAL A 424 -4.00 35.44 9.77
N CYS A 425 -3.44 34.34 10.27
CA CYS A 425 -3.92 32.98 10.01
C CYS A 425 -4.97 32.50 11.00
N ALA A 426 -5.27 33.26 12.06
CA ALA A 426 -6.26 32.88 13.07
C ALA A 426 -7.60 32.44 12.45
N PRO A 427 -8.17 33.13 11.44
CA PRO A 427 -9.38 32.66 10.76
C PRO A 427 -9.28 31.26 10.14
N LEU A 428 -8.13 30.95 9.57
CA LEU A 428 -7.86 29.64 8.99
C LEU A 428 -7.68 28.59 10.10
N ILE A 429 -6.93 28.92 11.15
CA ILE A 429 -6.69 28.03 12.29
C ILE A 429 -8.02 27.69 12.98
N ASP A 430 -8.86 28.69 13.24
CA ASP A 430 -10.18 28.53 13.84
C ASP A 430 -11.07 27.66 12.95
N ALA A 431 -11.12 27.93 11.63
CA ALA A 431 -11.89 27.12 10.69
C ALA A 431 -11.40 25.66 10.61
N LEU A 432 -10.09 25.42 10.73
CA LEU A 432 -9.52 24.07 10.76
C LEU A 432 -9.89 23.34 12.06
N GLN A 433 -9.77 24.02 13.22
CA GLN A 433 -10.16 23.47 14.53
C GLN A 433 -11.65 23.14 14.59
N ASP A 434 -12.50 24.07 14.13
CA ASP A 434 -13.94 23.87 13.98
C ASP A 434 -14.26 22.70 13.05
N GLY A 435 -13.55 22.60 11.91
CA GLY A 435 -13.71 21.53 10.94
C GLY A 435 -13.35 20.16 11.53
N ILE A 436 -12.27 20.08 12.32
CA ILE A 436 -11.89 18.86 13.07
C ILE A 436 -13.01 18.48 14.03
N GLN A 437 -13.46 19.42 14.87
CA GLN A 437 -14.51 19.14 15.86
C GLN A 437 -15.81 18.70 15.19
N LYS A 438 -16.28 19.43 14.18
CA LYS A 438 -17.53 19.14 13.46
C LYS A 438 -17.52 17.78 12.76
N ARG A 439 -16.36 17.33 12.24
CA ARG A 439 -16.26 16.13 11.41
C ARG A 439 -15.86 14.88 12.18
N PHE A 440 -15.17 15.02 13.31
CA PHE A 440 -14.67 13.91 14.11
C PHE A 440 -15.30 13.79 15.50
N ALA A 441 -16.17 14.73 15.94
CA ALA A 441 -16.82 14.66 17.26
C ALA A 441 -17.53 13.34 17.52
N GLU A 442 -18.28 12.82 16.55
CA GLU A 442 -19.00 11.54 16.72
C GLU A 442 -18.06 10.33 16.76
N ILE A 443 -16.91 10.38 16.06
CA ILE A 443 -15.84 9.37 16.17
C ILE A 443 -15.18 9.40 17.56
N MET A 444 -15.19 10.56 18.23
CA MET A 444 -14.62 10.77 19.56
C MET A 444 -15.60 10.46 20.70
N LYS A 445 -16.88 10.16 20.41
CA LYS A 445 -17.93 9.84 21.38
C LYS A 445 -18.35 8.37 21.32
N GLU A 446 -17.43 7.41 21.31
CA GLU A 446 -17.79 5.98 21.51
C GLU A 446 -17.66 5.62 23.00
N PRO A 447 -18.78 5.53 23.77
CA PRO A 447 -18.78 5.35 25.23
C PRO A 447 -18.55 3.91 25.73
N GLU A 448 -18.44 2.90 24.86
CA GLU A 448 -18.53 1.48 25.27
C GLU A 448 -17.23 0.84 25.84
N LEU A 449 -16.23 1.62 26.29
CA LEU A 449 -14.92 1.06 26.67
C LEU A 449 -14.23 1.84 27.77
N ILE A 450 -14.90 2.10 28.90
CA ILE A 450 -14.24 2.76 30.04
C ILE A 450 -13.82 1.70 31.08
N ALA A 451 -14.75 0.89 31.62
CA ALA A 451 -14.45 -0.01 32.74
C ALA A 451 -13.60 -1.27 32.42
N ALA A 452 -13.64 -1.78 31.18
CA ALA A 452 -12.78 -2.91 30.75
C ALA A 452 -11.42 -2.44 30.22
N LEU A 453 -11.40 -1.23 29.64
CA LEU A 453 -10.20 -0.58 29.14
C LEU A 453 -9.31 -0.14 30.30
N GLU A 454 -9.89 0.34 31.40
CA GLU A 454 -9.16 0.67 32.64
C GLU A 454 -8.40 -0.53 33.20
N ARG A 455 -8.98 -1.74 33.17
CA ARG A 455 -8.32 -2.99 33.57
C ARG A 455 -7.20 -3.43 32.61
N TYR A 456 -7.40 -3.24 31.30
CA TYR A 456 -6.36 -3.51 30.30
C TYR A 456 -5.20 -2.49 30.38
N LEU A 457 -5.52 -1.22 30.59
CA LEU A 457 -4.56 -0.11 30.70
C LEU A 457 -3.77 -0.16 32.02
N SER A 458 -4.35 -0.73 33.09
CA SER A 458 -3.66 -0.93 34.38
C SER A 458 -2.70 -2.13 34.40
N CYS A 459 -2.73 -3.02 33.39
CA CYS A 459 -1.72 -4.07 33.19
C CYS A 459 -0.49 -3.62 32.38
N GLY A 460 -0.45 -2.36 31.93
CA GLY A 460 0.48 -1.87 30.92
C GLY A 460 1.78 -1.26 31.45
N ASP A 461 2.49 -1.92 32.36
CA ASP A 461 3.90 -1.63 32.63
C ASP A 461 4.69 -2.92 32.43
N THR A 462 5.17 -3.15 31.21
CA THR A 462 6.41 -3.90 30.91
C THR A 462 6.64 -3.96 29.41
N THR A 463 7.89 -3.71 29.06
CA THR A 463 8.54 -3.63 27.75
C THR A 463 8.48 -4.90 26.88
N THR A 464 7.47 -5.76 27.03
CA THR A 464 7.33 -7.02 26.28
C THR A 464 5.89 -7.40 25.86
N GLY A 465 4.84 -6.68 26.28
CA GLY A 465 3.46 -7.03 25.96
C GLY A 465 2.93 -6.46 24.64
N GLY A 466 3.11 -7.17 23.53
CA GLY A 466 2.50 -6.83 22.23
C GLY A 466 0.97 -7.08 22.18
N MET A 467 0.40 -7.15 20.97
CA MET A 467 -1.01 -7.53 20.73
C MET A 467 -1.38 -8.90 21.34
N ASP A 468 -0.37 -9.72 21.65
CA ASP A 468 -0.51 -11.05 22.27
C ASP A 468 -1.22 -11.01 23.63
N LEU A 469 -1.15 -9.89 24.36
CA LEU A 469 -1.91 -9.68 25.60
C LEU A 469 -3.43 -9.86 25.41
N LEU A 470 -3.96 -9.62 24.20
CA LEU A 470 -5.37 -9.83 23.90
C LEU A 470 -5.78 -11.30 24.04
N HIS A 471 -4.86 -12.27 23.88
CA HIS A 471 -5.19 -13.69 24.06
C HIS A 471 -5.58 -14.01 25.51
N SER A 472 -5.06 -13.26 26.48
CA SER A 472 -5.38 -13.41 27.91
C SER A 472 -6.74 -12.83 28.30
N PHE A 473 -7.38 -12.05 27.43
CA PHE A 473 -8.67 -11.40 27.69
C PHE A 473 -9.69 -11.69 26.56
N PRO A 474 -10.33 -12.88 26.54
CA PRO A 474 -11.17 -13.32 25.42
C PRO A 474 -12.31 -12.37 25.06
N GLN A 475 -12.95 -11.73 26.05
CA GLN A 475 -14.02 -10.75 25.81
C GLN A 475 -13.48 -9.46 25.18
N ILE A 476 -12.36 -8.94 25.69
CA ILE A 476 -11.69 -7.74 25.14
C ILE A 476 -11.17 -8.04 23.73
N LYS A 477 -10.63 -9.24 23.50
CA LYS A 477 -10.20 -9.70 22.17
C LYS A 477 -11.36 -9.70 21.19
N ARG A 478 -12.50 -10.29 21.55
CA ARG A 478 -13.70 -10.33 20.68
C ARG A 478 -14.16 -8.92 20.32
N LEU A 479 -14.23 -8.01 21.29
CA LEU A 479 -14.61 -6.62 21.07
C LEU A 479 -13.57 -5.88 20.21
N SER A 480 -12.29 -6.07 20.49
CA SER A 480 -11.18 -5.50 19.71
C SER A 480 -11.22 -5.95 18.25
N LEU A 481 -11.48 -7.23 17.99
CA LEU A 481 -11.65 -7.75 16.63
C LEU A 481 -12.86 -7.12 15.94
N LYS A 482 -13.99 -6.94 16.63
CA LYS A 482 -15.19 -6.28 16.06
C LYS A 482 -14.92 -4.81 15.71
N VAL A 483 -14.37 -4.05 16.64
CA VAL A 483 -14.22 -2.57 16.52
C VAL A 483 -13.04 -2.19 15.62
N ASN A 484 -11.91 -2.88 15.72
CA ASN A 484 -10.69 -2.50 14.98
C ASN A 484 -10.67 -3.05 13.54
N THR A 485 -11.61 -3.91 13.14
CA THR A 485 -11.63 -4.47 11.79
C THR A 485 -11.89 -3.42 10.71
N SER A 486 -12.68 -2.37 11.00
CA SER A 486 -12.93 -1.30 10.05
C SER A 486 -11.66 -0.51 9.71
N LEU A 487 -11.58 -0.05 8.47
CA LEU A 487 -10.52 0.85 8.05
C LEU A 487 -11.02 2.29 8.16
N PRO A 488 -10.21 3.21 8.71
CA PRO A 488 -10.61 4.61 8.81
C PRO A 488 -10.63 5.32 7.45
N ALA A 489 -10.10 4.71 6.39
CA ALA A 489 -9.99 5.32 5.06
C ALA A 489 -10.34 4.34 3.94
N SER A 490 -11.00 4.85 2.89
CA SER A 490 -11.29 4.14 1.62
C SER A 490 -10.05 3.95 0.72
N ALA A 491 -8.84 4.24 1.21
CA ALA A 491 -7.60 4.17 0.46
C ALA A 491 -7.26 2.75 -0.08
N ALA A 492 -7.91 1.71 0.42
CA ALA A 492 -7.80 0.36 -0.14
C ALA A 492 -8.43 0.28 -1.54
N CYS A 493 -9.59 0.89 -1.77
CA CYS A 493 -10.20 1.02 -3.10
C CYS A 493 -9.37 1.91 -4.03
N GLU A 494 -8.77 2.98 -3.52
CA GLU A 494 -7.89 3.85 -4.32
C GLU A 494 -6.67 3.08 -4.89
N ARG A 495 -6.11 2.16 -4.11
CA ARG A 495 -5.05 1.26 -4.61
C ARG A 495 -5.58 0.30 -5.67
N LEU A 496 -6.79 -0.23 -5.50
CA LEU A 496 -7.45 -1.06 -6.51
C LEU A 496 -7.61 -0.29 -7.83
N PHE A 497 -8.09 0.95 -7.78
CA PHE A 497 -8.27 1.79 -8.98
C PHE A 497 -6.96 2.25 -9.60
N SER A 498 -5.92 2.45 -8.80
CA SER A 498 -4.57 2.74 -9.32
C SER A 498 -4.08 1.60 -10.23
N HIS A 499 -4.26 0.34 -9.81
CA HIS A 499 -3.95 -0.82 -10.63
C HIS A 499 -4.91 -0.98 -11.82
N ALA A 500 -6.20 -0.71 -11.63
CA ALA A 500 -7.18 -0.70 -12.72
C ALA A 500 -6.81 0.32 -13.81
N GLY A 501 -6.32 1.50 -13.43
CA GLY A 501 -5.84 2.54 -14.35
C GLY A 501 -4.67 2.08 -15.22
N LEU A 502 -3.78 1.21 -14.71
CA LEU A 502 -2.69 0.61 -15.48
C LEU A 502 -3.18 -0.43 -16.48
N LEU A 503 -4.30 -1.11 -16.20
CA LEU A 503 -4.95 -2.03 -17.14
C LEU A 503 -5.78 -1.27 -18.17
N PHE A 504 -6.41 -0.16 -17.77
CA PHE A 504 -7.34 0.60 -18.58
C PHE A 504 -6.62 1.59 -19.54
N THR A 505 -5.82 1.04 -20.44
CA THR A 505 -5.01 1.78 -21.43
C THR A 505 -5.68 1.85 -22.79
N ALA A 506 -5.22 2.76 -23.68
CA ALA A 506 -5.86 2.96 -25.00
C ALA A 506 -5.76 1.68 -25.86
N LYS A 507 -4.62 0.99 -25.75
CA LYS A 507 -4.37 -0.31 -26.38
C LYS A 507 -5.23 -1.46 -25.84
N ARG A 508 -6.00 -1.25 -24.77
CA ARG A 508 -6.90 -2.25 -24.15
C ARG A 508 -8.36 -1.79 -24.11
N SER A 509 -8.75 -0.85 -24.97
CA SER A 509 -10.12 -0.32 -25.06
C SER A 509 -11.19 -1.40 -25.30
N GLN A 510 -10.81 -2.48 -25.99
CA GLN A 510 -11.65 -3.64 -26.30
C GLN A 510 -11.66 -4.73 -25.21
N LEU A 511 -10.92 -4.57 -24.11
CA LEU A 511 -10.96 -5.55 -23.02
C LEU A 511 -12.36 -5.53 -22.36
N HIS A 512 -13.02 -6.68 -22.40
CA HIS A 512 -14.33 -6.86 -21.77
C HIS A 512 -14.24 -6.66 -20.25
N CYS A 513 -15.25 -6.05 -19.61
CA CYS A 513 -15.20 -5.68 -18.19
C CYS A 513 -14.94 -6.88 -17.27
N LYS A 514 -15.58 -8.04 -17.52
CA LYS A 514 -15.32 -9.28 -16.76
C LYS A 514 -13.86 -9.74 -16.82
N ASN A 515 -13.20 -9.56 -17.96
CA ASN A 515 -11.79 -9.93 -18.12
C ASN A 515 -10.86 -8.95 -17.41
N LEU A 516 -11.19 -7.65 -17.47
CA LEU A 516 -10.48 -6.61 -16.74
C LEU A 516 -10.56 -6.87 -15.23
N GLU A 517 -11.77 -7.14 -14.73
CA GLU A 517 -12.02 -7.46 -13.33
C GLU A 517 -11.28 -8.73 -12.90
N SER A 518 -11.41 -9.83 -13.65
CA SER A 518 -10.73 -11.10 -13.33
C SER A 518 -9.20 -10.92 -13.25
N GLN A 519 -8.60 -10.23 -14.23
CA GLN A 519 -7.15 -9.97 -14.23
C GLN A 519 -6.75 -9.08 -13.04
N LEU A 520 -7.55 -8.07 -12.71
CA LEU A 520 -7.29 -7.16 -11.60
C LEU A 520 -7.38 -7.87 -10.25
N LEU A 521 -8.42 -8.68 -10.02
CA LEU A 521 -8.62 -9.42 -8.78
C LEU A 521 -7.50 -10.45 -8.56
N LEU A 522 -7.09 -11.18 -9.60
CA LEU A 522 -5.95 -12.10 -9.52
C LEU A 522 -4.65 -11.40 -9.15
N LYS A 523 -4.41 -10.21 -9.71
CA LYS A 523 -3.22 -9.41 -9.37
C LYS A 523 -3.27 -8.93 -7.92
N LEU A 524 -4.40 -8.38 -7.47
CA LEU A 524 -4.53 -7.76 -6.16
C LEU A 524 -4.58 -8.75 -5.00
N ASN A 525 -5.03 -9.98 -5.28
CA ASN A 525 -5.19 -11.04 -4.28
C ASN A 525 -4.13 -12.14 -4.43
N GLY A 526 -3.03 -11.88 -5.15
CA GLY A 526 -1.97 -12.87 -5.37
C GLY A 526 -1.29 -13.36 -4.08
N HIS A 527 -1.43 -12.62 -2.97
CA HIS A 527 -0.97 -13.03 -1.63
C HIS A 527 -1.92 -14.02 -0.94
N ILE A 528 -3.15 -14.19 -1.43
CA ILE A 528 -4.14 -15.10 -0.86
C ILE A 528 -3.91 -16.50 -1.44
N THR A 529 -3.28 -17.36 -0.66
CA THR A 529 -3.11 -18.79 -0.98
C THR A 529 -4.19 -19.63 -0.31
N GLU A 530 -4.42 -20.84 -0.84
CA GLU A 530 -5.31 -21.85 -0.20
C GLU A 530 -5.01 -22.03 1.29
#